data_AF-A0A5A7V7Y8-F1
#
_entry.id   AF-A0A5A7V7Y8-F1
#
_cell.length_a   1.000
_cell.length_b   1.000
_cell.length_c   1.000
_cell.angle_alpha   90.00
_cell.angle_beta   90.00
_cell.angle_gamma   90.00
#
_symmetry.space_group_name_H-M   'P 1'
#
loop_
_entity.id
_entity.type
_entity.pdbx_description
1 polymer ?
#
loop_
_entity_poly.entity_id
_entity_poly.type
_entity_poly.pdbx_seq_one_letter_code
_entity_poly.pdbx_strand_id
1 'polypeptide(L)'
;MFSAGDASSGDLEFLSDDDAWYNATVKLQGKVLRVSYCEFSEEHDNVFDADHFQSLSELSVFEARFRPMSRQLQDYECPNVHPGMPVCASYSSRADDVRFYDALVEGVRSFALYFFYCLILSSSLIPFV
;
A
#
# COMPACT_ATOMS: atom_id res chain seq x y z
N MET A 1 3.08 10.90 -28.84
CA MET A 1 2.43 11.79 -27.87
C MET A 1 2.12 10.94 -26.66
N PHE A 2 2.95 11.01 -25.63
CA PHE A 2 2.66 10.36 -24.34
C PHE A 2 1.78 11.34 -23.58
N SER A 3 0.49 11.03 -23.50
CA SER A 3 -0.42 11.80 -22.65
C SER A 3 0.03 11.58 -21.21
N ALA A 4 0.49 12.65 -20.57
CA ALA A 4 0.57 12.70 -19.12
C ALA A 4 -0.86 12.54 -18.61
N GLY A 5 -1.23 11.30 -18.28
CA GLY A 5 -2.43 11.03 -17.52
C GLY A 5 -2.32 11.83 -16.23
N ASP A 6 -3.31 12.67 -15.99
CA ASP A 6 -3.56 13.29 -14.70
C ASP A 6 -3.80 12.14 -13.70
N ALA A 7 -2.71 11.58 -13.17
CA ALA A 7 -2.75 10.66 -12.07
C ALA A 7 -3.27 11.48 -10.90
N SER A 8 -4.56 11.33 -10.58
CA SER A 8 -5.13 11.84 -9.35
C SER A 8 -4.15 11.48 -8.23
N SER A 9 -3.61 12.53 -7.60
CA SER A 9 -2.35 12.57 -6.85
C SER A 9 -2.29 11.70 -5.57
N GLY A 10 -3.09 10.65 -5.44
CA GLY A 10 -3.08 9.75 -4.30
C GLY A 10 -3.97 8.55 -4.55
N ASP A 11 -3.56 7.68 -5.48
CA ASP A 11 -4.17 6.36 -5.69
C ASP A 11 -3.11 5.25 -5.88
N LEU A 12 -1.90 5.50 -5.38
CA LEU A 12 -0.75 4.60 -5.54
C LEU A 12 -0.17 4.23 -4.18
N GLU A 13 0.24 2.98 -4.07
CA GLU A 13 1.04 2.49 -2.96
C GLU A 13 2.47 2.22 -3.43
N PHE A 14 3.43 2.54 -2.58
CA PHE A 14 4.85 2.26 -2.79
C PHE A 14 5.37 1.28 -1.74
N LEU A 15 6.10 0.27 -2.19
CA LEU A 15 6.81 -0.68 -1.35
C LEU A 15 8.09 -0.04 -0.84
N SER A 16 8.12 0.29 0.45
CA SER A 16 9.29 0.82 1.14
C SER A 16 10.33 -0.28 1.40
N ASP A 17 11.53 0.11 1.83
CA ASP A 17 12.64 -0.81 2.08
C ASP A 17 12.45 -1.67 3.35
N ASP A 18 11.42 -1.39 4.15
CA ASP A 18 10.99 -2.20 5.30
C ASP A 18 9.89 -3.23 4.95
N ASP A 19 9.76 -3.55 3.65
CA ASP A 19 8.79 -4.48 3.07
C ASP A 19 7.32 -4.10 3.33
N ALA A 20 7.06 -2.86 3.72
CA ALA A 20 5.73 -2.33 3.97
C ALA A 20 5.23 -1.43 2.82
N TRP A 21 3.93 -1.49 2.58
CA TRP A 21 3.23 -0.65 1.61
C TRP A 21 2.73 0.63 2.26
N TYR A 22 2.98 1.76 1.60
CA TYR A 22 2.54 3.09 2.02
C TYR A 22 1.87 3.85 0.89
N ASN A 23 0.84 4.64 1.21
CA ASN A 23 0.23 5.54 0.24
C ASN A 23 1.25 6.60 -0.17
N ALA A 24 1.46 6.75 -1.47
CA ALA A 24 2.50 7.60 -2.02
C ALA A 24 2.03 8.39 -3.23
N THR A 25 2.59 9.58 -3.36
CA THR A 25 2.47 10.44 -4.52
C THR A 25 3.79 10.46 -5.27
N VAL A 26 3.73 10.39 -6.60
CA VAL A 26 4.92 10.45 -7.45
C VAL A 26 4.96 11.77 -8.21
N LYS A 27 6.10 12.44 -8.18
CA LYS A 27 6.34 13.69 -8.92
C LYS A 27 7.64 13.57 -9.73
N LEU A 28 7.54 13.76 -11.04
CA LEU A 28 8.70 13.83 -11.93
C LEU A 28 9.16 15.28 -12.09
N GLN A 29 10.40 15.58 -11.71
CA GLN A 29 11.05 16.88 -11.87
C GLN A 29 12.28 16.74 -12.76
N GLY A 30 12.11 16.99 -14.06
CA GLY A 30 13.18 16.81 -15.04
C GLY A 30 13.54 15.34 -15.20
N LYS A 31 14.74 14.96 -14.75
CA LYS A 31 15.23 13.56 -14.71
C LYS A 31 15.07 12.88 -13.36
N VAL A 32 14.54 13.59 -12.36
CA VAL A 32 14.45 13.09 -10.99
C VAL A 32 13.01 12.73 -10.67
N LEU A 33 12.78 11.49 -10.26
CA LEU A 33 11.50 11.00 -9.78
C LEU A 33 11.50 11.05 -8.25
N ARG A 34 10.58 11.83 -7.68
CA ARG A 34 10.37 11.91 -6.24
C ARG A 34 9.11 11.13 -5.86
N VAL A 35 9.24 10.27 -4.88
CA VAL A 35 8.15 9.51 -4.26
C VAL A 35 7.96 10.05 -2.85
N SER A 36 6.82 10.68 -2.60
CA SER A 36 6.47 11.26 -1.31
C SER A 36 5.38 10.44 -0.64
N TYR A 37 5.56 10.08 0.63
CA TYR A 37 4.55 9.33 1.38
C TYR A 37 3.49 10.28 1.93
N CYS A 38 2.21 9.97 1.78
CA CYS A 38 1.13 10.92 2.10
C CYS A 38 1.05 11.31 3.58
N GLU A 39 1.46 10.43 4.50
CA GLU A 39 1.38 10.65 5.95
C GLU A 39 2.71 11.09 6.58
N PHE A 40 3.77 11.21 5.78
CA PHE A 40 5.10 11.56 6.28
C PHE A 40 5.58 12.89 5.71
N SER A 41 6.47 13.54 6.45
CA SER A 41 7.16 14.75 6.01
C SER A 41 8.05 14.46 4.81
N GLU A 42 8.30 15.49 3.98
CA GLU A 42 9.13 15.40 2.77
C GLU A 42 10.57 14.92 3.04
N GLU A 43 11.02 14.93 4.29
CA GLU A 43 12.32 14.39 4.72
C GLU A 43 12.43 12.86 4.56
N HIS A 44 11.29 12.18 4.44
CA HIS A 44 11.19 10.75 4.17
C HIS A 44 10.95 10.45 2.69
N ASP A 45 10.92 11.47 1.82
CA ASP A 45 10.72 11.29 0.39
C ASP A 45 11.89 10.52 -0.23
N ASN A 46 11.56 9.51 -1.03
CA ASN A 46 12.54 8.82 -1.82
C ASN A 46 12.77 9.55 -3.15
N VAL A 47 14.04 9.78 -3.49
CA VAL A 47 14.45 10.52 -4.69
C VAL A 47 15.29 9.61 -5.58
N PHE A 48 14.79 9.36 -6.79
CA PHE A 48 15.42 8.48 -7.77
C PHE A 48 15.84 9.30 -9.00
N ASP A 49 17.13 9.26 -9.36
CA ASP A 49 17.62 9.87 -10.59
C ASP A 49 17.53 8.88 -11.75
N ALA A 50 17.03 9.31 -12.91
CA ALA A 50 16.96 8.47 -14.10
C ALA A 50 18.34 7.92 -14.52
N ASP A 51 19.42 8.65 -14.26
CA ASP A 51 20.78 8.24 -14.59
C ASP A 51 21.31 7.12 -13.65
N HIS A 52 20.60 6.78 -12.55
CA HIS A 52 20.93 5.63 -11.70
C HIS A 52 20.47 4.28 -12.24
N PHE A 53 19.49 4.25 -13.15
CA PHE A 53 18.99 3.01 -13.73
C PHE A 53 19.89 2.61 -14.91
N GLN A 54 20.71 1.58 -14.71
CA GLN A 54 21.69 1.12 -15.70
C GLN A 54 21.11 0.09 -16.66
N SER A 55 19.95 -0.49 -16.32
CA SER A 55 19.28 -1.50 -17.15
C SER A 55 17.76 -1.40 -17.09
N LEU A 56 17.10 -1.92 -18.13
CA LEU A 56 15.64 -2.07 -18.15
C LEU A 56 15.15 -3.01 -17.03
N SER A 57 15.97 -3.97 -16.61
CA SER A 57 15.62 -4.91 -15.54
C SER A 57 15.53 -4.20 -14.18
N GLU A 58 16.45 -3.28 -13.88
CA GLU A 58 16.38 -2.44 -12.68
C GLU A 58 15.14 -1.55 -12.69
N LEU A 59 14.79 -1.00 -13.86
CA LEU A 59 13.57 -0.21 -14.03
C LEU A 59 12.32 -1.05 -13.78
N SER A 60 12.26 -2.29 -14.28
CA SER A 60 11.12 -3.19 -14.05
C SER A 60 10.99 -3.59 -12.57
N VAL A 61 12.10 -3.81 -11.86
CA VAL A 61 12.08 -4.07 -10.41
C VAL A 61 11.58 -2.84 -9.66
N PHE A 62 12.00 -1.64 -10.09
CA PHE A 62 11.52 -0.40 -9.51
C PHE A 62 10.03 -0.16 -9.77
N GLU A 63 9.55 -0.41 -10.99
CA GLU A 63 8.13 -0.33 -11.34
C GLU A 63 7.29 -1.30 -10.51
N ALA A 64 7.81 -2.51 -10.23
CA ALA A 64 7.14 -3.49 -9.38
C ALA A 64 6.98 -3.06 -7.91
N ARG A 65 7.68 -2.00 -7.47
CA ARG A 65 7.47 -1.38 -6.14
C ARG A 65 6.26 -0.47 -6.10
N PHE A 66 5.61 -0.21 -7.23
CA PHE A 66 4.37 0.57 -7.28
C PHE A 66 3.19 -0.34 -7.55
N ARG A 67 2.07 -0.06 -6.89
CA ARG A 67 0.79 -0.69 -7.22
C ARG A 67 -0.36 0.30 -7.02
N PRO A 68 -1.53 0.05 -7.64
CA PRO A 68 -2.76 0.77 -7.32
C PRO A 68 -3.12 0.59 -5.84
N MET A 69 -3.78 1.58 -5.25
CA MET A 69 -4.21 1.50 -3.86
C MET A 69 -5.04 0.24 -3.58
N SER A 70 -4.74 -0.39 -2.45
CA SER A 70 -5.43 -1.58 -1.99
C SER A 70 -6.85 -1.20 -1.57
N ARG A 71 -7.84 -1.79 -2.24
CA ARG A 71 -9.25 -1.51 -1.94
C ARG A 71 -9.62 -2.11 -0.59
N GLN A 72 -10.17 -1.28 0.30
CA GLN A 72 -10.70 -1.73 1.57
C GLN A 72 -11.90 -2.68 1.36
N LEU A 73 -11.80 -3.88 1.93
CA LEU A 73 -12.86 -4.87 1.93
C LEU A 73 -14.05 -4.36 2.77
N GLN A 74 -15.25 -4.39 2.19
CA GLN A 74 -16.46 -3.96 2.87
C GLN A 74 -17.18 -5.12 3.57
N ASP A 75 -18.02 -4.82 4.56
CA ASP A 75 -18.75 -5.82 5.36
C ASP A 75 -19.55 -6.82 4.49
N TYR A 76 -20.20 -6.33 3.43
CA TYR A 76 -20.99 -7.17 2.52
C TYR A 76 -20.13 -8.10 1.66
N GLU A 77 -18.83 -7.85 1.59
CA GLU A 77 -17.86 -8.66 0.85
C GLU A 77 -17.12 -9.65 1.75
N CYS A 78 -17.22 -9.50 3.07
CA CYS A 78 -16.64 -10.44 4.03
C CYS A 78 -17.03 -11.91 3.78
N PRO A 79 -18.27 -12.26 3.38
CA PRO A 79 -18.63 -13.63 3.03
C PRO A 79 -17.87 -14.22 1.83
N ASN A 80 -17.25 -13.37 0.99
CA ASN A 80 -16.49 -13.80 -0.18
C ASN A 80 -15.02 -14.11 0.15
N VAL A 81 -14.56 -13.81 1.36
CA VAL A 81 -13.19 -14.11 1.80
C VAL A 81 -13.06 -15.61 2.03
N HIS A 82 -12.01 -16.20 1.49
CA HIS A 82 -11.73 -17.63 1.63
C HIS A 82 -10.23 -17.88 1.88
N PRO A 83 -9.87 -19.03 2.46
CA PRO A 83 -8.47 -19.43 2.59
C PRO A 83 -7.72 -19.39 1.26
N GLY A 84 -6.46 -18.98 1.29
CA GLY A 84 -5.60 -18.79 0.12
C GLY A 84 -5.83 -17.50 -0.67
N MET A 85 -6.81 -16.67 -0.27
CA MET A 85 -7.03 -15.37 -0.91
C MET A 85 -5.88 -14.40 -0.55
N PRO A 86 -5.26 -13.74 -1.54
CA PRO A 86 -4.28 -12.69 -1.29
C PRO A 86 -4.99 -11.43 -0.77
N VAL A 87 -4.45 -10.86 0.29
CA VAL A 87 -4.97 -9.67 0.95
C VAL A 87 -3.82 -8.75 1.33
N CYS A 88 -4.10 -7.44 1.36
CA CYS A 88 -3.24 -6.47 2.01
C CYS A 88 -3.64 -6.39 3.49
N ALA A 89 -2.74 -6.80 4.37
CA ALA A 89 -2.96 -6.88 5.80
C ALA A 89 -2.26 -5.74 6.54
N SER A 90 -2.99 -5.01 7.38
CA SER A 90 -2.41 -4.09 8.35
C SER A 90 -1.85 -4.85 9.56
N TYR A 91 -0.65 -4.49 9.96
CA TYR A 91 0.01 -4.93 11.18
C TYR A 91 0.44 -3.71 11.97
N SER A 92 -0.02 -3.65 13.22
CA SER A 92 0.40 -2.64 14.19
C SER A 92 1.17 -3.30 15.32
N SER A 93 2.41 -2.85 15.53
CA SER A 93 3.24 -3.25 16.67
C SER A 93 3.12 -2.26 17.83
N ARG A 94 2.74 -1.02 17.53
CA ARG A 94 2.47 0.10 18.44
C ARG A 94 1.22 0.83 17.95
N ALA A 95 0.56 1.56 18.84
CA ALA A 95 -0.69 2.27 18.53
C ALA A 95 -0.60 3.21 17.32
N ASP A 96 0.60 3.76 17.06
CA ASP A 96 0.83 4.79 16.05
C ASP A 96 1.71 4.31 14.88
N ASP A 97 2.00 3.00 14.79
CA ASP A 97 2.85 2.40 13.75
C ASP A 97 2.10 1.26 13.06
N VAL A 98 1.22 1.65 12.13
CA VAL A 98 0.42 0.73 11.32
C VAL A 98 1.08 0.60 9.96
N ARG A 99 1.39 -0.65 9.58
CA ARG A 99 2.07 -0.98 8.33
C ARG A 99 1.25 -1.98 7.55
N PHE A 100 1.38 -1.95 6.23
CA PHE A 100 0.59 -2.80 5.34
C PHE A 100 1.50 -3.80 4.62
N TYR A 101 1.10 -5.07 4.61
CA TYR A 101 1.89 -6.18 4.06
C TYR A 101 1.02 -7.09 3.19
N ASP A 102 1.64 -7.77 2.23
CA ASP A 102 0.95 -8.82 1.48
C ASP A 102 0.87 -10.10 2.31
N ALA A 103 -0.34 -10.66 2.40
CA ALA A 103 -0.62 -11.86 3.17
C ALA A 103 -1.60 -12.78 2.44
N LEU A 104 -1.63 -14.03 2.86
CA LEU A 104 -2.64 -15.01 2.45
C LEU A 104 -3.56 -15.32 3.61
N VAL A 105 -4.86 -15.37 3.35
CA VAL A 105 -5.84 -15.79 4.35
C VAL A 105 -5.62 -17.27 4.69
N GLU A 106 -5.30 -17.60 5.93
CA GLU A 106 -5.16 -18.99 6.36
C GLU A 106 -6.53 -19.64 6.68
N GLY A 107 -7.46 -18.86 7.24
CA GLY A 107 -8.77 -19.36 7.67
C GLY A 107 -9.74 -18.22 7.98
N VAL A 108 -11.04 -18.48 7.81
CA VAL A 108 -12.12 -17.53 8.14
C VAL A 108 -12.97 -18.11 9.26
N ARG A 109 -13.17 -17.34 10.34
CA ARG A 109 -14.05 -17.70 11.45
C ARG A 109 -15.26 -16.78 11.50
N SER A 110 -16.44 -17.31 11.20
CA SER A 110 -17.70 -16.57 11.31
C SER A 110 -18.32 -16.78 12.69
N PHE A 111 -18.09 -15.88 13.64
CA PHE A 111 -18.94 -15.79 14.83
C PHE A 111 -20.05 -14.77 14.56
N ALA A 112 -21.28 -15.25 14.43
CA ALA A 112 -22.45 -14.39 14.34
C ALA A 112 -22.62 -13.64 15.67
N LEU A 113 -22.38 -12.32 15.67
CA LEU A 113 -22.99 -11.27 16.51
C LEU A 113 -22.17 -9.97 16.33
N TYR A 114 -22.78 -8.97 15.68
CA TYR A 114 -22.43 -7.54 15.64
C TYR A 114 -20.96 -7.13 15.43
N PHE A 115 -20.73 -6.40 14.33
CA PHE A 115 -19.46 -5.88 13.83
C PHE A 115 -18.54 -6.95 13.24
N PHE A 116 -18.65 -7.13 11.92
CA PHE A 116 -17.60 -7.74 11.11
C PHE A 116 -16.40 -6.78 11.08
N TYR A 117 -15.70 -6.65 12.21
CA TYR A 117 -14.27 -6.38 12.13
C TYR A 117 -13.69 -7.61 11.44
N CYS A 118 -13.52 -7.51 10.12
CA CYS A 118 -12.65 -8.42 9.41
C CYS A 118 -11.29 -8.27 10.09
N LEU A 119 -11.00 -9.20 11.01
CA LEU A 119 -9.78 -9.29 11.79
C LEU A 119 -8.63 -9.54 10.83
N ILE A 120 -8.18 -8.46 10.19
CA ILE A 120 -6.78 -8.32 9.85
C ILE A 120 -6.12 -7.99 11.20
N LEU A 121 -5.68 -9.04 11.90
CA LEU A 121 -4.85 -8.95 13.11
C LEU A 121 -3.63 -8.07 12.75
N SER A 122 -3.45 -6.88 13.31
CA SER A 122 -3.18 -6.68 14.74
C SER A 122 -3.94 -5.48 15.31
N SER A 123 -4.76 -5.79 16.31
CA SER A 123 -5.25 -4.98 17.42
C SER A 123 -4.85 -3.50 17.42
N SER A 124 -5.56 -2.65 16.69
CA SER A 124 -5.82 -1.26 17.09
C SER A 124 -7.01 -0.76 16.30
N LEU A 125 -8.09 -0.47 17.03
CA LEU A 125 -9.23 0.30 16.57
C LEU A 125 -8.71 1.65 16.06
N ILE A 126 -8.64 1.85 14.75
CA ILE A 126 -8.51 3.19 14.18
C ILE A 126 -9.92 3.59 13.74
N PRO A 127 -10.60 4.50 14.47
CA PRO A 127 -11.82 5.10 13.97
C PRO A 127 -11.47 6.04 12.82
N PHE A 128 -12.16 5.88 11.69
CA PHE A 128 -12.22 6.90 10.65
C PHE A 128 -12.92 8.15 11.22
N VAL A 129 -12.19 9.26 11.34
CA VAL A 129 -12.66 10.65 11.15
C VAL A 129 -11.58 11.40 10.40
#